data_AF-D8FIE9-F1
#
_entry.id   AF-D8FIE9-F1
#
_cell.length_a   1.000
_cell.length_b   1.000
_cell.length_c   1.000
_cell.angle_alpha   90.00
_cell.angle_beta   90.00
_cell.angle_gamma   90.00
#
_symmetry.space_group_name_H-M   'P 1'
#
loop_
_entity.id
_entity.type
_entity.pdbx_description
1 polymer ?
#
loop_
_entity_poly.entity_id
_entity_poly.type
_entity_poly.pdbx_seq_one_letter_code
_entity_poly.pdbx_strand_id
1 'polypeptide(L)'
;FKKIVEDTLKDIVEKGVDKKLLQATLSRFEFNYREGGGTQKAIIYYIRALNSWLYDRSPLESLEFNDIIEEIKTSADKGFVEEYIKEKILNNNYSVILSCTQELDKNLKEENELKEKLREFKESLSPEKIDKIKENAENLFKYQLEDDSEEDKKQYLCLN
;
A
#
# COMPACT_ATOMS: atom_id res chain seq x y z
N PHE A 1 8.48 23.64 2.50
CA PHE A 1 7.36 22.68 2.49
C PHE A 1 6.84 22.40 3.90
N LYS A 2 7.59 21.73 4.80
CA LYS A 2 7.18 21.43 6.19
C LYS A 2 6.45 22.59 6.89
N LYS A 3 7.10 23.77 6.94
CA LYS A 3 6.53 24.98 7.54
C LYS A 3 5.14 25.35 6.98
N ILE A 4 4.96 25.26 5.66
CA ILE A 4 3.66 25.56 5.02
C ILE A 4 2.58 24.60 5.51
N VAL A 5 2.89 23.30 5.58
CA VAL A 5 1.95 22.29 6.10
C VAL A 5 1.62 22.56 7.56
N GLU A 6 2.62 22.78 8.40
CA GLU A 6 2.43 23.03 9.83
C GLU A 6 1.66 24.32 10.10
N ASP A 7 2.00 25.41 9.42
CA ASP A 7 1.30 26.70 9.57
C ASP A 7 -0.15 26.59 9.07
N THR A 8 -0.41 25.86 7.98
CA THR A 8 -1.78 25.61 7.51
C THR A 8 -2.61 24.81 8.52
N LEU A 9 -2.02 23.75 9.11
CA LEU A 9 -2.71 22.94 10.11
C LEU A 9 -2.97 23.74 11.40
N LYS A 10 -2.03 24.60 11.83
CA LYS A 10 -2.25 25.50 12.98
C LYS A 10 -3.38 26.48 12.70
N ASP A 11 -3.40 27.09 11.52
CA ASP A 11 -4.48 27.99 11.10
C ASP A 11 -5.85 27.28 11.14
N ILE A 12 -5.92 26.03 10.71
CA ILE A 12 -7.15 25.22 10.77
C ILE A 12 -7.57 24.96 12.23
N VAL A 13 -6.63 24.64 13.11
CA VAL A 13 -6.91 24.42 14.54
C VAL A 13 -7.40 25.70 15.21
N GLU A 14 -6.82 26.86 14.88
CA GLU A 14 -7.19 28.15 15.46
C GLU A 14 -8.52 28.69 14.93
N LYS A 15 -8.78 28.57 13.63
CA LYS A 15 -9.96 29.13 12.96
C LYS A 15 -11.15 28.18 12.93
N GLY A 16 -10.90 26.89 13.14
CA GLY A 16 -11.86 25.81 12.95
C GLY A 16 -11.98 25.35 11.50
N VAL A 17 -12.38 24.10 11.33
CA VAL A 17 -12.69 23.49 10.04
C VAL A 17 -14.06 24.01 9.55
N ASP A 18 -14.18 24.23 8.24
CA ASP A 18 -15.48 24.53 7.64
C ASP A 18 -16.45 23.35 7.88
N LYS A 19 -17.46 23.60 8.72
CA LYS A 19 -18.46 22.61 9.12
C LYS A 19 -19.24 22.03 7.94
N LYS A 20 -19.59 22.85 6.94
CA LYS A 20 -20.32 22.37 5.76
C LYS A 20 -19.45 21.46 4.92
N LEU A 21 -18.17 21.82 4.76
CA LEU A 21 -17.20 20.99 4.05
C LEU A 21 -16.99 19.65 4.78
N LEU A 22 -16.88 19.67 6.10
CA LEU A 22 -16.73 18.47 6.93
C LEU A 22 -17.95 17.54 6.80
N GLN A 23 -19.17 18.10 6.94
CA GLN A 23 -20.40 17.33 6.75
C GLN A 23 -20.49 16.70 5.36
N ALA A 24 -20.23 17.48 4.29
CA ALA A 24 -20.25 16.96 2.93
C ALA A 24 -19.21 15.84 2.71
N THR A 25 -18.03 15.98 3.32
CA THR A 25 -16.96 14.98 3.26
C THR A 25 -17.37 13.69 3.97
N LEU A 26 -17.96 13.77 5.17
CA LEU A 26 -18.43 12.60 5.92
C LEU A 26 -19.59 11.89 5.20
N SER A 27 -20.56 12.63 4.65
CA SER A 27 -21.66 12.04 3.87
C SER A 27 -21.15 11.31 2.63
N ARG A 28 -20.17 11.90 1.91
CA ARG A 28 -19.54 11.24 0.76
C ARG A 28 -18.77 9.99 1.18
N PHE A 29 -18.03 10.05 2.29
CA PHE A 29 -17.32 8.89 2.81
C PHE A 29 -18.29 7.74 3.13
N GLU A 30 -19.36 8.04 3.87
CA GLU A 30 -20.39 7.07 4.24
C GLU A 30 -21.02 6.41 2.99
N PHE A 31 -21.41 7.22 2.00
CA PHE A 31 -21.98 6.71 0.74
C PHE A 31 -21.03 5.72 0.06
N ASN A 32 -19.76 6.11 -0.14
CA ASN A 32 -18.76 5.24 -0.77
C ASN A 32 -18.48 3.97 0.05
N TYR A 33 -18.49 4.10 1.38
CA TYR A 33 -18.29 2.96 2.25
C TYR A 33 -19.42 1.94 2.10
N ARG A 34 -20.69 2.40 2.09
CA ARG A 34 -21.89 1.56 1.91
C ARG A 34 -22.00 0.95 0.51
N GLU A 35 -21.65 1.69 -0.54
CA GLU A 35 -21.65 1.17 -1.91
C GLU A 35 -20.61 0.06 -2.12
N GLY A 36 -19.56 0.03 -1.30
CA GLY A 36 -18.60 -1.07 -1.27
C GLY A 36 -17.80 -1.24 -2.56
N GLY A 37 -17.76 -0.27 -3.47
CA GLY A 37 -17.04 -0.39 -4.74
C GLY A 37 -17.81 -1.11 -5.86
N GLY A 38 -19.15 -1.15 -5.77
CA GLY A 38 -20.02 -1.59 -6.86
C GLY A 38 -19.90 -3.08 -7.18
N THR A 39 -19.54 -3.42 -8.43
CA THR A 39 -19.47 -4.81 -8.91
C THR A 39 -18.42 -5.66 -8.20
N GLN A 40 -17.39 -5.04 -7.62
CA GLN A 40 -16.30 -5.72 -6.91
C GLN A 40 -16.46 -5.71 -5.38
N LYS A 41 -17.68 -5.46 -4.86
CA LYS A 41 -17.92 -5.28 -3.43
C LYS A 41 -17.43 -6.41 -2.52
N ALA A 42 -17.48 -7.65 -3.00
CA ALA A 42 -17.00 -8.80 -2.24
C ALA A 42 -15.49 -8.70 -1.95
N ILE A 43 -14.69 -8.27 -2.94
CA ILE A 43 -13.24 -8.10 -2.79
C ILE A 43 -12.96 -6.94 -1.83
N ILE A 44 -13.68 -5.83 -1.96
CA ILE A 44 -13.52 -4.69 -1.06
C ILE A 44 -13.85 -5.06 0.39
N TYR A 45 -14.91 -5.84 0.62
CA TYR A 45 -15.25 -6.31 1.97
C TYR A 45 -14.22 -7.28 2.52
N TYR A 46 -13.69 -8.17 1.69
CA TYR A 46 -12.60 -9.05 2.09
C TYR A 46 -11.35 -8.25 2.51
N ILE A 47 -10.93 -7.27 1.70
CA ILE A 47 -9.80 -6.39 2.04
C ILE A 47 -10.07 -5.61 3.34
N ARG A 48 -11.29 -5.10 3.54
CA ARG A 48 -11.66 -4.41 4.78
C ARG A 48 -11.56 -5.33 5.99
N ALA A 49 -12.09 -6.54 5.90
CA ALA A 49 -12.02 -7.55 6.97
C ALA A 49 -10.57 -7.85 7.40
N LEU A 50 -9.62 -7.83 6.46
CA LEU A 50 -8.20 -8.03 6.78
C LEU A 50 -7.61 -6.93 7.67
N ASN A 51 -8.16 -5.71 7.70
CA ASN A 51 -7.63 -4.62 8.52
C ASN A 51 -7.68 -4.90 10.03
N SER A 52 -8.61 -5.73 10.47
CA SER A 52 -8.72 -6.19 11.87
C SER A 52 -8.15 -7.60 12.01
N TRP A 53 -8.47 -8.48 11.06
CA TRP A 53 -8.17 -9.90 11.17
C TRP A 53 -6.67 -10.21 11.17
N LEU A 54 -5.85 -9.45 10.44
CA LEU A 54 -4.39 -9.60 10.44
C LEU A 54 -3.71 -9.25 11.78
N TYR A 55 -4.47 -8.71 12.72
CA TYR A 55 -3.99 -8.29 14.04
C TYR A 55 -4.76 -8.98 15.17
N ASP A 56 -5.16 -10.24 14.95
CA ASP A 56 -5.83 -11.12 15.92
C ASP A 56 -7.17 -10.56 16.47
N ARG A 57 -7.86 -9.73 15.68
CA ARG A 57 -9.19 -9.19 15.98
C ARG A 57 -10.26 -9.78 15.07
N SER A 58 -11.54 -9.56 15.42
CA SER A 58 -12.64 -10.08 14.61
C SER A 58 -12.69 -9.37 13.24
N PRO A 59 -12.76 -10.09 12.11
CA PRO A 59 -12.88 -9.50 10.77
C PRO A 59 -14.10 -8.59 10.61
N LEU A 60 -15.12 -8.76 11.46
CA LEU A 60 -16.34 -7.96 11.46
C LEU A 60 -16.12 -6.55 12.02
N GLU A 61 -15.18 -6.36 12.94
CA GLU A 61 -14.91 -5.05 13.57
C GLU A 61 -14.57 -3.98 12.52
N SER A 62 -13.81 -4.36 11.49
CA SER A 62 -13.44 -3.46 10.39
C SER A 62 -14.55 -3.27 9.35
N LEU A 63 -15.64 -4.02 9.43
CA LEU A 63 -16.83 -3.87 8.56
C LEU A 63 -17.90 -3.00 9.24
N GLU A 64 -17.99 -3.09 10.56
CA GLU A 64 -18.89 -2.30 11.42
C GLU A 64 -18.39 -0.85 11.54
N PHE A 65 -19.05 0.07 10.85
CA PHE A 65 -18.63 1.48 10.82
C PHE A 65 -19.76 2.48 11.18
N ASN A 66 -21.00 2.01 11.30
CA ASN A 66 -22.18 2.87 11.49
C ASN A 66 -22.11 3.68 12.79
N ASP A 67 -21.78 3.03 13.90
CA ASP A 67 -21.71 3.71 15.20
C ASP A 67 -20.53 4.69 15.24
N ILE A 68 -19.40 4.30 14.63
CA ILE A 68 -18.19 5.13 14.53
C ILE A 68 -18.46 6.40 13.70
N ILE A 69 -19.14 6.29 12.55
CA ILE A 69 -19.41 7.46 11.71
C ILE A 69 -20.39 8.43 12.37
N GLU A 70 -21.39 7.93 13.11
CA GLU A 70 -22.32 8.76 13.88
C GLU A 70 -21.63 9.46 15.06
N GLU A 71 -20.71 8.77 15.75
CA GLU A 71 -19.87 9.38 16.78
C GLU A 71 -19.01 10.52 16.23
N ILE A 72 -18.37 10.30 15.06
CA ILE A 72 -17.57 11.33 14.39
C ILE A 72 -18.44 12.52 13.98
N LYS A 73 -19.62 12.30 13.39
CA LYS A 73 -20.55 13.38 13.02
C LYS A 73 -20.99 14.20 14.23
N THR A 74 -21.28 13.55 15.35
CA THR A 74 -21.73 14.21 16.59
C THR A 74 -20.58 14.99 17.27
N SER A 75 -19.36 14.49 17.16
CA SER A 75 -18.17 15.09 17.76
C SER A 75 -17.54 16.17 16.89
N ALA A 76 -17.79 16.15 15.58
CA ALA A 76 -17.33 17.15 14.62
C ALA A 76 -17.72 18.58 15.02
N ASP A 77 -18.94 18.78 15.54
CA ASP A 77 -19.40 20.09 16.00
C ASP A 77 -18.74 20.58 17.30
N LYS A 78 -18.01 19.69 18.00
CA LYS A 78 -17.36 19.93 19.29
C LYS A 78 -15.84 20.17 19.17
N GLY A 79 -15.32 20.38 17.96
CA GLY A 79 -13.90 20.62 17.73
C GLY A 79 -13.04 19.35 17.68
N PHE A 80 -13.66 18.18 17.47
CA PHE A 80 -12.95 16.89 17.45
C PHE A 80 -11.84 16.86 16.40
N VAL A 81 -12.07 17.42 15.21
CA VAL A 81 -11.10 17.39 14.12
C VAL A 81 -9.88 18.25 14.44
N GLU A 82 -10.11 19.44 15.00
CA GLU A 82 -9.08 20.38 15.43
C GLU A 82 -8.22 19.78 16.54
N GLU A 83 -8.83 19.16 17.56
CA GLU A 83 -8.07 18.50 18.62
C GLU A 83 -7.29 17.29 18.08
N TYR A 84 -7.87 16.51 17.17
CA TYR A 84 -7.17 15.41 16.52
C TYR A 84 -5.94 15.88 15.73
N ILE A 85 -6.07 16.94 14.93
CA ILE A 85 -4.95 17.55 14.18
C ILE A 85 -3.86 18.01 15.16
N LYS A 86 -4.26 18.69 16.22
CA LYS A 86 -3.34 19.22 17.23
C LYS A 86 -2.58 18.10 17.95
N GLU A 87 -3.28 17.07 18.43
CA GLU A 87 -2.68 15.98 19.21
C GLU A 87 -1.91 14.97 18.36
N LYS A 88 -2.53 14.48 17.28
CA LYS A 88 -2.01 13.33 16.52
C LYS A 88 -1.04 13.73 15.41
N ILE A 89 -1.05 14.99 15.00
CA ILE A 89 -0.21 15.50 13.90
C ILE A 89 0.77 16.56 14.42
N LEU A 90 0.30 17.71 14.93
CA LEU A 90 1.16 18.85 15.26
C LEU A 90 2.04 18.60 16.50
N ASN A 91 1.48 17.99 17.55
CA ASN A 91 2.18 17.70 18.81
C ASN A 91 2.73 16.27 18.86
N ASN A 92 2.72 15.56 17.73
CA ASN A 92 3.23 14.20 17.66
C ASN A 92 4.71 14.20 17.27
N ASN A 93 5.56 13.76 18.20
CA ASN A 93 7.00 13.68 18.00
C ASN A 93 7.42 12.54 17.06
N TYR A 94 6.52 11.62 16.70
CA TYR A 94 6.77 10.53 15.75
C TYR A 94 6.41 10.97 14.33
N SER A 95 7.32 11.71 13.68
CA SER A 95 7.16 12.16 12.30
C SER A 95 8.43 11.96 11.47
N VAL A 96 8.25 11.74 10.17
CA VAL A 96 9.35 11.60 9.20
C VAL A 96 9.09 12.53 8.02
N ILE A 97 10.13 13.28 7.63
CA ILE A 97 10.10 14.13 6.43
C ILE A 97 11.05 13.51 5.41
N LEU A 98 10.48 12.97 4.33
CA LEU A 98 11.24 12.42 3.23
C LEU A 98 11.37 13.45 2.11
N SER A 99 12.57 13.57 1.57
CA SER A 99 12.83 14.34 0.36
C SER A 99 13.47 13.41 -0.66
N CYS A 100 12.79 13.25 -1.80
CA CYS A 100 13.35 12.52 -2.94
C CYS A 100 13.96 13.54 -3.89
N THR A 101 15.28 13.54 -3.99
CA THR A 101 16.03 14.36 -4.94
C THR A 101 16.49 13.51 -6.10
N GLN A 102 16.52 14.09 -7.30
CA GLN A 102 17.13 13.44 -8.44
C GLN A 102 18.63 13.34 -8.21
N GLU A 103 19.18 12.16 -8.46
CA GLU A 103 20.60 11.93 -8.49
C GLU A 103 21.00 11.70 -9.95
N LEU A 104 21.86 12.57 -10.47
CA LEU A 104 22.40 12.42 -11.83
C LEU A 104 23.16 11.10 -11.93
N ASP A 105 22.95 10.41 -13.05
CA ASP A 105 23.60 9.15 -13.38
C ASP A 105 23.37 8.01 -12.36
N LYS A 106 22.34 8.10 -11.51
CA LYS A 106 22.02 7.06 -10.52
C LYS A 106 21.94 5.66 -11.13
N ASN A 107 21.22 5.52 -12.23
CA ASN A 107 21.11 4.24 -12.93
C ASN A 107 22.47 3.72 -13.41
N LEU A 108 23.33 4.60 -13.94
CA LEU A 108 24.67 4.21 -14.39
C LEU A 108 25.54 3.74 -13.22
N LYS A 109 25.45 4.40 -12.06
CA LYS A 109 26.15 3.97 -10.84
C LYS A 109 25.66 2.59 -10.39
N GLU A 110 24.34 2.41 -10.26
CA GLU A 110 23.74 1.14 -9.84
C GLU A 110 24.07 0.00 -10.82
N GLU A 111 24.08 0.27 -12.13
CA GLU A 111 24.52 -0.70 -13.15
C GLU A 111 25.99 -1.07 -13.01
N ASN A 112 26.88 -0.11 -12.76
CA ASN A 112 28.31 -0.38 -12.59
C ASN A 112 28.57 -1.16 -11.30
N GLU A 113 27.92 -0.80 -10.19
CA GLU A 113 27.98 -1.56 -8.95
C GLU A 113 27.48 -3.00 -9.12
N LEU A 114 26.39 -3.18 -9.87
CA LEU A 114 25.86 -4.51 -10.17
C LEU A 114 26.83 -5.31 -11.06
N LYS A 115 27.43 -4.68 -12.08
CA LYS A 115 28.42 -5.31 -12.96
C LYS A 115 29.63 -5.80 -12.17
N GLU A 116 30.17 -4.98 -11.26
CA GLU A 116 31.30 -5.39 -10.43
C GLU A 116 30.91 -6.53 -9.48
N LYS A 117 29.77 -6.45 -8.80
CA LYS A 117 29.26 -7.55 -7.96
C LYS A 117 29.11 -8.86 -8.74
N LEU A 118 28.60 -8.80 -9.97
CA LEU A 118 28.45 -9.98 -10.83
C LEU A 118 29.80 -10.50 -11.32
N ARG A 119 30.77 -9.63 -11.61
CA ARG A 119 32.14 -10.01 -11.99
C ARG A 119 32.82 -10.76 -10.83
N GLU A 120 32.82 -10.18 -9.65
CA GLU A 120 33.39 -10.79 -8.44
C GLU A 120 32.71 -12.12 -8.11
N PHE A 121 31.38 -12.17 -8.18
CA PHE A 121 30.64 -13.41 -7.99
C PHE A 121 31.07 -14.47 -9.00
N LYS A 122 31.16 -14.13 -10.28
CA LYS A 122 31.60 -15.07 -11.33
C LYS A 122 33.03 -15.56 -11.12
N GLU A 123 33.95 -14.67 -10.74
CA GLU A 123 35.35 -15.01 -10.46
C GLU A 123 35.50 -15.94 -9.24
N SER A 124 34.57 -15.88 -8.28
CA SER A 124 34.54 -16.77 -7.11
C SER A 124 34.08 -18.21 -7.41
N LEU A 125 33.54 -18.48 -8.62
CA LEU A 125 32.98 -19.77 -8.97
C LEU A 125 34.02 -20.70 -9.61
N SER A 126 33.92 -21.99 -9.28
CA SER A 126 34.68 -23.02 -9.99
C SER A 126 34.09 -23.27 -11.39
N PRO A 127 34.88 -23.81 -12.34
CA PRO A 127 34.39 -24.15 -13.68
C PRO A 127 33.13 -25.04 -13.65
N GLU A 128 33.08 -26.03 -12.76
CA GLU A 128 31.93 -26.94 -12.65
C GLU A 128 30.65 -26.20 -12.21
N LYS A 129 30.78 -25.20 -11.34
CA LYS A 129 29.65 -24.37 -10.92
C LYS A 129 29.16 -23.47 -12.05
N ILE A 130 30.08 -22.93 -12.85
CA ILE A 130 29.73 -22.10 -14.02
C ILE A 130 28.94 -22.93 -15.03
N ASP A 131 29.40 -24.14 -15.33
CA ASP A 131 28.72 -25.00 -16.31
C ASP A 131 27.36 -25.48 -15.79
N LYS A 132 27.25 -25.77 -14.49
CA LYS A 132 25.96 -26.07 -13.86
C LYS A 132 24.97 -24.90 -13.94
N ILE A 133 25.42 -23.65 -13.80
CA ILE A 133 24.56 -22.47 -13.94
C ILE A 133 24.05 -22.34 -15.38
N LYS A 134 24.91 -22.58 -16.38
CA LYS A 134 24.50 -22.54 -17.80
C LYS A 134 23.48 -23.64 -18.10
N GLU A 135 23.74 -24.86 -17.64
CA GLU A 135 22.82 -25.99 -17.80
C GLU A 135 21.45 -25.69 -17.18
N ASN A 136 21.44 -25.15 -15.95
CA ASN A 136 20.19 -24.74 -15.29
C ASN A 136 19.46 -23.64 -16.07
N ALA A 137 20.18 -22.67 -16.65
CA ALA A 137 19.59 -21.61 -17.44
C ALA A 137 18.97 -22.13 -18.74
N GLU A 138 19.65 -23.05 -19.43
CA GLU A 138 19.12 -23.72 -20.63
C GLU A 138 17.89 -24.57 -20.31
N ASN A 139 17.92 -25.33 -19.21
CA ASN A 139 16.80 -26.14 -18.78
C ASN A 139 15.59 -25.27 -18.36
N LEU A 140 15.83 -24.16 -17.66
CA LEU A 140 14.77 -23.21 -17.32
C LEU A 140 14.16 -22.57 -18.57
N PHE A 141 14.98 -22.20 -19.55
CA PHE A 141 14.50 -21.62 -20.80
C PHE A 141 13.64 -22.61 -21.60
N LYS A 142 14.05 -23.89 -21.66
CA LYS A 142 13.23 -24.95 -22.27
C LYS A 142 11.89 -25.10 -21.54
N TYR A 143 11.92 -25.18 -20.21
CA TYR A 143 10.71 -25.32 -19.39
C TYR A 143 9.72 -24.16 -19.57
N GLN A 144 10.20 -22.92 -19.66
CA GLN A 144 9.33 -21.74 -19.84
C GLN A 144 8.70 -21.63 -21.23
N LEU A 145 9.30 -22.28 -22.25
CA LEU A 145 8.81 -22.29 -23.63
C LEU A 145 7.99 -23.54 -23.98
N GLU A 146 8.02 -24.55 -23.12
CA GLU A 146 7.25 -25.77 -23.31
C GLU A 146 5.77 -25.49 -23.03
N ASP A 147 4.91 -25.80 -24.00
CA ASP A 147 3.46 -25.76 -23.79
C ASP A 147 3.06 -26.88 -22.83
N ASP A 148 2.12 -26.60 -21.93
CA ASP A 148 1.48 -27.64 -21.11
C ASP A 148 0.95 -28.77 -22.00
N SER A 149 1.08 -30.02 -21.56
CA SER A 149 0.56 -31.16 -22.30
C SER A 149 -0.97 -31.12 -22.36
N GLU A 150 -1.56 -31.79 -23.35
CA GLU A 150 -3.02 -31.92 -23.43
C GLU A 150 -3.62 -32.69 -22.25
N GLU A 151 -2.83 -33.50 -21.55
CA GLU A 151 -3.24 -34.18 -20.31
C GLU A 151 -3.26 -33.21 -19.12
N ASP A 152 -2.23 -32.38 -18.98
CA ASP A 152 -2.16 -31.33 -17.94
C ASP A 152 -3.27 -30.29 -18.13
N LYS A 153 -3.51 -29.87 -19.38
CA LYS A 153 -4.59 -28.94 -19.72
C LYS A 153 -5.97 -29.46 -19.32
N LYS A 154 -6.20 -30.77 -19.40
CA LYS A 154 -7.47 -31.42 -19.03
C LYS A 154 -7.69 -31.52 -17.52
N GLN A 155 -6.66 -31.32 -16.71
CA GLN A 155 -6.80 -31.23 -15.25
C GLN A 155 -7.36 -29.87 -14.81
N TYR A 156 -7.27 -28.83 -15.64
CA TYR A 156 -7.89 -27.55 -15.36
C TYR A 156 -9.41 -27.63 -15.51
N LEU A 157 -10.13 -27.09 -14.52
CA LEU A 157 -11.59 -27.05 -14.53
C LEU A 157 -12.08 -26.03 -15.57
N CYS A 158 -12.37 -26.50 -16.79
CA CYS A 158 -12.98 -25.67 -17.84
C CYS A 158 -14.51 -25.68 -17.69
N LEU A 159 -15.12 -24.50 -17.59
CA LEU A 159 -16.58 -24.37 -17.66
C LEU A 159 -17.00 -24.57 -19.12
N ASN A 160 -17.78 -25.62 -19.39
CA ASN A 160 -18.38 -25.91 -20.71
C ASN A 160 -19.56 -24.99 -21.01
#